data_AF-A0A431QH21-F1
#
_entry.id   AF-A0A431QH21-F1
#
_cell.length_a   1.000
_cell.length_b   1.000
_cell.length_c   1.000
_cell.angle_alpha   90.00
_cell.angle_beta   90.00
_cell.angle_gamma   90.00
#
_symmetry.space_group_name_H-M   'P 1'
#
loop_
_entity.id
_entity.type
_entity.pdbx_description
1 polymer ?
#
loop_
_entity_poly.entity_id
_entity_poly.type
_entity_poly.pdbx_seq_one_letter_code
_entity_poly.pdbx_strand_id
1 'polypeptide(L)'
;MWKSVVAAIALLALGGSAFAASAINRDAQTRTLIVTEGGAKSELTLGAGETAEFCPNGCFVTLPNGDLEALTGSETVEISGGTARIK
;
A
#
# COMPACT_ATOMS: atom_id res chain seq x y z
N MET A 1 -26.35 22.14 35.64
CA MET A 1 -26.12 20.80 35.04
C MET A 1 -25.35 20.92 33.71
N TRP A 2 -24.29 21.74 33.65
CA TRP A 2 -23.49 22.00 32.42
C TRP A 2 -22.19 21.18 32.39
N LYS A 3 -21.75 20.62 33.52
CA LYS A 3 -20.42 19.99 33.67
C LYS A 3 -20.26 18.67 32.87
N SER A 4 -21.34 18.14 32.31
CA SER A 4 -21.35 16.86 31.59
C SER A 4 -21.17 16.97 30.08
N VAL A 5 -21.24 18.16 29.49
CA VAL A 5 -21.19 18.33 28.02
C VAL A 5 -19.75 18.43 27.49
N VAL A 6 -18.78 18.77 28.34
CA VAL A 6 -17.38 18.97 27.91
C VAL A 6 -16.62 17.63 27.73
N ALA A 7 -17.09 16.54 28.34
CA ALA A 7 -16.38 15.25 28.30
C ALA A 7 -16.62 14.41 27.03
N ALA A 8 -17.62 14.76 26.20
CA ALA A 8 -18.03 13.93 25.06
C ALA A 8 -17.28 14.23 23.74
N ILE A 9 -16.47 15.30 23.67
CA ILE A 9 -15.88 15.78 22.41
C ILE A 9 -14.43 15.27 22.19
N ALA A 10 -13.80 14.67 23.20
CA ALA A 10 -12.38 14.29 23.14
C ALA A 10 -12.08 12.95 22.42
N LEU A 11 -13.06 12.27 21.83
CA LEU A 11 -12.91 10.90 21.30
C LEU A 11 -12.85 10.80 19.76
N LEU A 12 -12.49 11.87 19.05
CA LEU A 12 -12.64 11.92 17.57
C LEU A 12 -11.33 11.84 16.74
N ALA A 13 -10.17 11.54 17.31
CA ALA A 13 -8.93 11.64 16.52
C ALA A 13 -7.81 10.64 16.85
N LEU A 14 -8.13 9.36 17.09
CA LEU A 14 -7.14 8.28 16.99
C LEU A 14 -7.25 7.57 15.62
N GLY A 15 -7.33 8.35 14.55
CA GLY A 15 -7.04 7.84 13.20
C GLY A 15 -5.54 7.87 13.00
N GLY A 16 -4.85 6.78 13.35
CA GLY A 16 -3.44 6.64 13.01
C GLY A 16 -3.27 6.79 11.51
N SER A 17 -2.31 7.60 11.08
CA SER A 17 -1.87 7.65 9.69
C SER A 17 -1.40 6.25 9.31
N ALA A 18 -2.27 5.48 8.65
CA ALA A 18 -1.89 4.21 8.04
C ALA A 18 -1.01 4.59 6.85
N PHE A 19 0.31 4.57 7.06
CA PHE A 19 1.24 4.57 5.94
C PHE A 19 0.96 3.28 5.19
N ALA A 20 0.63 3.42 3.91
CA ALA A 20 0.47 2.32 2.97
C ALA A 20 1.70 2.32 2.05
N ALA A 21 2.13 1.13 1.63
CA ALA A 21 3.09 1.06 0.56
C ALA A 21 2.46 1.64 -0.72
N SER A 22 3.28 2.17 -1.61
CA SER A 22 2.81 2.65 -2.90
C SER A 22 3.52 1.93 -4.03
N ALA A 23 2.84 1.75 -5.15
CA ALA A 23 3.43 1.21 -6.36
C ALA A 23 3.20 2.20 -7.51
N ILE A 24 4.25 2.47 -8.29
CA ILE A 24 4.18 3.26 -9.51
C ILE A 24 4.69 2.44 -10.70
N ASN A 25 3.88 2.38 -11.75
CA ASN A 25 4.27 1.75 -13.00
C ASN A 25 4.87 2.76 -13.97
N ARG A 26 6.19 2.74 -14.16
CA ARG A 26 6.89 3.59 -15.14
C ARG A 26 7.02 2.94 -16.51
N ASP A 27 6.50 1.74 -16.71
CA ASP A 27 6.45 1.11 -18.03
C ASP A 27 5.29 1.66 -18.88
N ALA A 28 5.41 1.47 -20.20
CA ALA A 28 4.32 1.74 -21.13
C ALA A 28 3.26 0.62 -21.17
N GLN A 29 3.53 -0.52 -20.51
CA GLN A 29 2.65 -1.69 -20.49
C GLN A 29 1.99 -1.82 -19.11
N THR A 30 0.80 -2.40 -19.07
CA THR A 30 0.16 -2.79 -17.82
C THR A 30 1.01 -3.85 -17.11
N ARG A 31 1.17 -3.69 -15.79
CA ARG A 31 1.93 -4.59 -14.93
C ARG A 31 1.07 -5.02 -13.76
N THR A 32 1.26 -6.26 -13.33
CA THR A 32 0.53 -6.83 -12.20
C THR A 32 1.49 -7.25 -11.11
N LEU A 33 1.20 -6.83 -9.89
CA LEU A 33 1.83 -7.31 -8.66
C LEU A 33 0.88 -8.29 -7.99
N ILE A 34 1.42 -9.31 -7.34
CA ILE A 34 0.63 -10.19 -6.49
C ILE A 34 0.87 -9.78 -5.05
N VAL A 35 -0.19 -9.39 -4.35
CA VAL A 35 -0.13 -8.94 -2.96
C VAL A 35 -0.71 -10.02 -2.07
N THR A 36 -0.02 -10.34 -0.97
CA THR A 36 -0.52 -11.22 0.08
C THR A 36 -0.54 -10.46 1.40
N GLU A 37 -1.72 -10.10 1.88
CA GLU A 37 -1.95 -9.33 3.11
C GLU A 37 -2.94 -10.08 4.00
N GLY A 38 -2.62 -10.23 5.30
CA GLY A 38 -3.49 -10.92 6.25
C GLY A 38 -3.82 -12.39 5.88
N GLY A 39 -2.99 -13.05 5.06
CA GLY A 39 -3.22 -14.40 4.56
C GLY A 39 -4.11 -14.50 3.32
N ALA A 40 -4.63 -13.38 2.81
CA ALA A 40 -5.36 -13.33 1.55
C ALA A 40 -4.45 -12.84 0.42
N LYS A 41 -4.58 -13.48 -0.76
CA LYS A 41 -3.85 -13.10 -1.97
C LYS A 41 -4.76 -12.31 -2.92
N SER A 42 -4.27 -11.20 -3.44
CA SER A 42 -4.93 -10.33 -4.40
C SER A 42 -3.96 -9.91 -5.52
N GLU A 43 -4.50 -9.43 -6.62
CA GLU A 43 -3.73 -8.89 -7.73
C GLU A 43 -3.89 -7.36 -7.76
N LEU A 44 -2.77 -6.66 -7.82
CA LEU A 44 -2.72 -5.21 -8.02
C LEU A 44 -2.24 -4.96 -9.45
N THR A 45 -3.17 -4.57 -10.32
CA THR A 45 -2.86 -4.26 -11.72
C THR A 45 -2.73 -2.75 -11.90
N LEU A 46 -1.62 -2.33 -12.49
CA LEU A 46 -1.25 -0.93 -12.72
C LEU A 46 -1.09 -0.69 -14.21
N GLY A 47 -1.88 0.22 -14.78
CA GLY A 47 -1.70 0.77 -16.11
C GLY A 47 -0.40 1.58 -16.24
N ALA A 48 -0.10 2.00 -17.46
CA ALA A 48 1.09 2.80 -17.73
C ALA A 48 1.03 4.15 -17.00
N GLY A 49 2.07 4.50 -16.23
CA GLY A 49 2.14 5.72 -15.44
C GLY A 49 1.27 5.71 -14.18
N GLU A 50 0.53 4.63 -13.91
CA GLU A 50 -0.39 4.57 -12.78
C GLU A 50 0.37 4.45 -11.46
N THR A 51 -0.16 5.11 -10.42
CA THR A 51 0.29 4.96 -9.04
C THR A 51 -0.88 4.50 -8.19
N ALA A 52 -0.67 3.50 -7.34
CA ALA A 52 -1.67 3.03 -6.39
C ALA A 52 -1.05 2.81 -5.01
N GLU A 53 -1.82 3.12 -3.97
CA GLU A 53 -1.49 2.77 -2.60
C GLU A 53 -2.08 1.39 -2.27
N PHE A 54 -1.33 0.59 -1.53
CA PHE A 54 -1.68 -0.77 -1.14
C PHE A 54 -0.94 -1.16 0.15
N CYS A 55 -1.29 -2.29 0.75
CA CYS A 55 -0.50 -2.85 1.86
C CYS A 55 -0.40 -1.92 3.10
N PRO A 56 -1.52 -1.39 3.65
CA PRO A 56 -1.51 -0.51 4.81
C PRO A 56 -1.06 -1.18 6.12
N ASN A 57 -1.07 -2.51 6.20
CA ASN A 57 -0.66 -3.26 7.39
C ASN A 57 0.63 -4.07 7.19
N GLY A 58 1.35 -3.83 6.08
CA GLY A 58 2.43 -4.70 5.63
C GLY A 58 1.91 -5.97 4.94
N CYS A 59 2.73 -6.52 4.04
CA CYS A 59 2.33 -7.59 3.14
C CYS A 59 3.56 -8.26 2.51
N PHE A 60 3.33 -9.38 1.83
CA PHE A 60 4.28 -9.94 0.88
C PHE A 60 3.84 -9.59 -0.54
N VAL A 61 4.77 -9.13 -1.37
CA VAL A 61 4.52 -8.80 -2.77
C VAL A 61 5.39 -9.67 -3.67
N THR A 62 4.76 -10.32 -4.65
CA THR A 62 5.50 -10.90 -5.78
C THR A 62 5.63 -9.84 -6.88
N LEU A 63 6.87 -9.48 -7.18
CA LEU A 63 7.25 -8.50 -8.19
C LEU A 63 7.11 -9.08 -9.61
N PRO A 64 7.12 -8.24 -10.66
CA PRO A 64 6.93 -8.71 -12.04
C PRO A 64 8.02 -9.66 -12.54
N ASN A 65 9.20 -9.65 -11.92
CA ASN A 65 10.30 -10.57 -12.21
C ASN A 65 10.20 -11.91 -11.45
N GLY A 66 9.18 -12.07 -10.59
CA GLY A 66 8.94 -13.27 -9.79
C GLY A 66 9.51 -13.23 -8.37
N ASP A 67 10.27 -12.19 -8.01
CA ASP A 67 10.83 -12.05 -6.68
C ASP A 67 9.74 -11.80 -5.63
N LEU A 68 9.91 -12.34 -4.43
CA LEU A 68 8.99 -12.15 -3.31
C LEU A 68 9.63 -11.24 -2.26
N GLU A 69 9.01 -10.10 -2.01
CA GLU A 69 9.49 -9.09 -1.06
C GLU A 69 8.48 -8.87 0.08
N ALA A 70 8.99 -8.57 1.27
CA ALA A 70 8.16 -8.19 2.42
C ALA A 70 8.15 -6.67 2.57
N LEU A 71 6.95 -6.08 2.57
CA LEU A 71 6.74 -4.65 2.76
C LEU A 71 6.13 -4.40 4.15
N THR A 72 6.57 -3.32 4.79
CA THR A 72 6.13 -2.88 6.11
C THR A 72 5.05 -1.79 6.05
N GLY A 73 4.79 -1.23 4.87
CA GLY A 73 3.73 -0.24 4.62
C GLY A 73 4.25 1.19 4.43
N SER A 74 5.54 1.41 4.28
CA SER A 74 6.11 2.75 4.01
C SER A 74 6.94 2.83 2.74
N GLU A 75 7.09 1.69 2.06
CA GLU A 75 7.94 1.53 0.89
C GLU A 75 7.26 2.00 -0.40
N THR A 76 8.09 2.42 -1.37
CA THR A 76 7.63 2.68 -2.74
C THR A 76 8.18 1.64 -3.70
N VAL A 77 7.29 0.87 -4.33
CA VAL A 77 7.60 -0.06 -5.41
C VAL A 77 7.59 0.67 -6.74
N GLU A 78 8.74 0.81 -7.38
CA GLU A 78 8.84 1.40 -8.72
C GLU A 78 9.03 0.30 -9.76
N ILE A 79 8.10 0.19 -10.70
CA ILE A 79 8.16 -0.76 -11.80
C ILE A 79 8.77 -0.07 -13.02
N SER A 80 9.84 -0.63 -13.57
CA SER A 80 10.51 -0.13 -14.77
C SER A 80 11.28 -1.24 -15.50
N GLY A 81 11.18 -1.27 -16.82
CA GLY A 81 11.83 -2.26 -17.67
C GLY A 81 11.34 -3.69 -17.42
N GLY A 82 10.10 -3.86 -16.95
CA GLY A 82 9.55 -5.16 -16.56
C GLY A 82 10.12 -5.76 -15.28
N THR A 83 10.87 -4.98 -14.51
CA THR A 83 11.32 -5.33 -13.17
C THR A 83 10.74 -4.33 -12.17
N ALA A 84 10.80 -4.64 -10.89
CA ALA A 84 10.41 -3.71 -9.84
C ALA A 84 11.53 -3.55 -8.82
N ARG A 85 11.61 -2.36 -8.23
CA ARG A 85 12.59 -2.01 -7.20
C ARG A 85 11.90 -1.31 -6.04
N ILE A 86 12.34 -1.62 -4.83
CA ILE A 86 11.89 -0.93 -3.62
C ILE A 86 12.76 0.31 -3.41
N LYS A 87 12.13 1.44 -3.09
CA LYS A 87 12.75 2.70 -2.69
C LYS A 87 12.35 3.10 -1.28
#